data_AF-A0A1I6LXN4-F1
#
_entry.id   AF-A0A1I6LXN4-F1
#
_cell.length_a   1.000
_cell.length_b   1.000
_cell.length_c   1.000
_cell.angle_alpha   90.00
_cell.angle_beta   90.00
_cell.angle_gamma   90.00
#
_symmetry.space_group_name_H-M   'P 1'
#
loop_
_entity.id
_entity.type
_entity.pdbx_description
1 polymer ?
#
loop_
_entity_poly.entity_id
_entity_poly.type
_entity_poly.pdbx_seq_one_letter_code
_entity_poly.pdbx_strand_id
1 'polypeptide(L)'
;MAVSLSNATMNPTDEPSRPTRRSLLRAGALAATTGLTASAAGCTGLPPLGSKPSYGRVDVPDAGPPDYRRWLPSQSVVETDDDWLITYAEPGPFDGPVPEEFVARRGYHRAELDYFGIGYENYDRLVTTNLATVIEAEFAADEVAATLADTAYEPDGSYRDYDLYARSDVPRRVAVRDGVVVWTSSVGFDATNLEATIDAGRGDVERYHEADDDFAAVTEAVGASRLLYVGSGHPGLATEYATMGADAFRISDASYQILLERYPEGQAVPAGRIRRILEDEPHELTSEAETADVGVEGRLARVEARVPLAPDRDRDPIRDPPQVTWGASFDADARTVTIRHEAGEEVDADWLWYDVDFPDDYGEIAKEPLWSERDAVGPGDRATIDLSDGPDADGIQLVYGPEGIGSRTLFYYRLEGDE
;
A
#
# COMPACT_ATOMS: atom_id res chain seq x y z
N MET A 1 7.08 59.70 -43.63
CA MET A 1 6.73 59.82 -45.06
C MET A 1 6.17 58.48 -45.49
N ALA A 2 4.88 58.44 -45.79
CA ALA A 2 4.18 57.25 -46.29
C ALA A 2 4.55 56.98 -47.76
N VAL A 3 4.50 55.70 -48.18
CA VAL A 3 4.09 55.10 -49.49
C VAL A 3 4.36 53.59 -49.31
N SER A 4 3.44 52.61 -49.31
CA SER A 4 2.18 52.30 -50.00
C SER A 4 2.30 51.68 -51.41
N LEU A 5 2.04 50.36 -51.48
CA LEU A 5 1.43 49.55 -52.57
C LEU A 5 2.25 49.40 -53.88
N SER A 6 2.27 48.28 -54.61
CA SER A 6 1.22 47.30 -54.91
C SER A 6 1.78 46.12 -55.74
N ASN A 7 1.22 44.91 -55.63
CA ASN A 7 0.65 44.09 -56.73
C ASN A 7 0.74 42.54 -56.56
N ALA A 8 -0.46 41.96 -56.42
CA ALA A 8 -1.05 40.90 -57.23
C ALA A 8 -0.55 39.43 -57.15
N THR A 9 -1.33 38.65 -56.39
CA THR A 9 -2.04 37.39 -56.74
C THR A 9 -1.41 36.32 -57.64
N MET A 10 -1.21 35.13 -57.06
CA MET A 10 -1.53 33.83 -57.65
C MET A 10 -1.75 32.81 -56.51
N ASN A 11 -2.95 32.22 -56.43
CA ASN A 11 -3.19 31.00 -55.66
C ASN A 11 -2.69 29.78 -56.46
N PRO A 12 -2.16 28.77 -55.77
CA PRO A 12 -2.71 27.43 -55.95
C PRO A 12 -3.07 26.77 -54.61
N THR A 13 -4.32 26.30 -54.56
CA THR A 13 -4.80 25.01 -54.03
C THR A 13 -4.04 24.31 -52.90
N ASP A 14 -4.78 24.04 -51.83
CA ASP A 14 -4.53 23.08 -50.77
C ASP A 14 -3.84 21.78 -51.25
N GLU A 15 -2.64 21.56 -50.75
CA GLU A 15 -2.14 20.23 -50.40
C GLU A 15 -1.70 20.27 -48.92
N PRO A 16 -2.16 19.35 -48.07
CA PRO A 16 -1.76 19.33 -46.66
C PRO A 16 -0.27 18.99 -46.55
N SER A 17 0.45 19.91 -45.93
CA SER A 17 1.87 19.75 -45.61
C SER A 17 2.10 18.50 -44.76
N ARG A 18 3.07 17.69 -45.18
CA ARG A 18 3.44 16.42 -44.54
C ARG A 18 3.76 16.59 -43.05
N PRO A 19 3.40 15.61 -42.21
CA PRO A 19 3.60 15.69 -40.76
C PRO A 19 5.09 15.58 -40.41
N THR A 20 5.61 16.54 -39.66
CA THR A 20 6.95 16.48 -39.05
C THR A 20 6.94 15.49 -37.88
N ARG A 21 8.13 14.94 -37.54
CA ARG A 21 8.40 13.87 -36.54
C ARG A 21 7.75 14.03 -35.14
N ARG A 22 7.03 15.11 -34.87
CA ARG A 22 6.25 15.37 -33.65
C ARG A 22 4.77 14.97 -33.70
N SER A 23 4.30 14.39 -34.81
CA SER A 23 2.89 14.04 -35.01
C SER A 23 2.62 12.52 -35.10
N LEU A 24 3.65 11.69 -34.87
CA LEU A 24 3.57 10.22 -34.90
C LEU A 24 3.57 9.56 -33.51
N LEU A 25 3.35 10.32 -32.43
CA LEU A 25 3.16 9.79 -31.06
C LEU A 25 1.72 9.90 -30.55
N ARG A 26 0.74 10.13 -31.44
CA ARG A 26 -0.70 10.21 -31.08
C ARG A 26 -1.58 9.19 -31.80
N ALA A 27 -1.01 8.10 -32.32
CA ALA A 27 -1.83 7.09 -33.01
C ALA A 27 -1.32 5.67 -32.72
N GLY A 28 -2.02 4.99 -31.81
CA GLY A 28 -2.09 3.53 -31.77
C GLY A 28 -1.35 2.88 -30.61
N ALA A 29 -2.06 2.54 -29.54
CA ALA A 29 -2.60 1.18 -29.40
C ALA A 29 -3.37 1.06 -28.07
N LEU A 30 -4.70 1.20 -28.17
CA LEU A 30 -5.64 0.55 -27.29
C LEU A 30 -5.45 -0.97 -27.42
N ALA A 31 -4.99 -1.61 -26.34
CA ALA A 31 -5.21 -3.03 -26.10
C ALA A 31 -5.59 -3.19 -24.62
N ALA A 32 -6.83 -3.60 -24.41
CA ALA A 32 -7.43 -3.80 -23.10
C ALA A 32 -6.69 -4.88 -22.31
N THR A 33 -6.35 -4.56 -21.06
CA THR A 33 -6.32 -5.52 -19.95
C THR A 33 -6.88 -4.79 -18.73
N THR A 34 -8.12 -5.14 -18.42
CA THR A 34 -8.81 -4.86 -17.16
C THR A 34 -8.23 -5.76 -16.09
N GLY A 35 -7.71 -5.15 -15.02
CA GLY A 35 -7.23 -5.79 -13.80
C GLY A 35 -6.76 -4.64 -12.89
N LEU A 36 -7.56 -4.36 -11.87
CA LEU A 36 -7.47 -3.13 -11.06
C LEU A 36 -6.10 -3.01 -10.41
N THR A 37 -5.36 -2.00 -10.86
CA THR A 37 -4.17 -1.49 -10.19
C THR A 37 -4.65 -0.59 -9.08
N ALA A 38 -4.54 -1.04 -7.83
CA ALA A 38 -4.63 -0.16 -6.68
C ALA A 38 -3.48 0.85 -6.75
N SER A 39 -3.78 2.02 -7.30
CA SER A 39 -3.30 3.35 -6.92
C SER A 39 -1.89 3.44 -6.33
N ALA A 40 -0.87 3.18 -7.15
CA ALA A 40 0.46 3.74 -6.93
C ALA A 40 0.45 5.24 -7.26
N ALA A 41 -0.20 6.05 -6.42
CA ALA A 41 -0.06 7.50 -6.48
C ALA A 41 1.26 7.91 -5.81
N GLY A 42 2.24 8.27 -6.63
CA GLY A 42 3.08 9.44 -6.36
C GLY A 42 4.28 9.29 -5.41
N CYS A 43 5.25 8.46 -5.77
CA CYS A 43 6.66 8.78 -5.53
C CYS A 43 7.44 8.74 -6.84
N THR A 44 7.11 9.62 -7.79
CA THR A 44 7.94 9.86 -8.98
C THR A 44 9.12 10.77 -8.64
N GLY A 45 9.89 10.39 -7.62
CA GLY A 45 11.27 10.81 -7.50
C GLY A 45 12.09 9.92 -8.42
N LEU A 46 12.76 10.49 -9.43
CA LEU A 46 13.81 9.77 -10.16
C LEU A 46 14.72 9.09 -9.13
N PRO A 47 14.96 7.77 -9.20
CA PRO A 47 15.77 7.11 -8.21
C PRO A 47 17.13 7.81 -8.15
N PRO A 48 17.66 8.13 -6.95
CA PRO A 48 19.03 8.60 -6.86
C PRO A 48 19.91 7.58 -7.57
N LEU A 49 20.92 8.07 -8.29
CA LEU A 49 21.96 7.22 -8.88
C LEU A 49 22.75 6.57 -7.73
N GLY A 50 22.17 5.56 -7.11
CA GLY A 50 22.84 4.71 -6.14
C GLY A 50 24.01 4.03 -6.81
N SER A 51 25.11 3.89 -6.08
CA SER A 51 26.21 3.03 -6.54
C SER A 51 25.68 1.61 -6.67
N LYS A 52 25.94 0.96 -7.82
CA LYS A 52 25.60 -0.45 -8.00
C LYS A 52 26.17 -1.27 -6.83
N PRO A 53 25.39 -2.17 -6.21
CA PRO A 53 25.90 -2.98 -5.11
C PRO A 53 27.05 -3.84 -5.60
N SER A 54 28.01 -4.08 -4.71
CA SER A 54 29.04 -5.09 -4.94
C SER A 54 28.45 -6.50 -4.80
N TYR A 55 28.92 -7.46 -5.59
CA TYR A 55 28.47 -8.85 -5.45
C TYR A 55 29.40 -9.64 -4.54
N GLY A 56 28.82 -10.25 -3.49
CA GLY A 56 29.57 -11.00 -2.49
C GLY A 56 28.63 -11.75 -1.56
N ARG A 57 29.18 -12.61 -0.71
CA ARG A 57 28.39 -13.37 0.26
C ARG A 57 27.76 -12.41 1.28
N VAL A 58 26.47 -12.59 1.53
CA VAL A 58 25.72 -11.87 2.57
C VAL A 58 25.21 -12.89 3.57
N ASP A 59 25.58 -12.75 4.83
CA ASP A 59 25.09 -13.63 5.90
C ASP A 59 23.84 -12.98 6.52
N VAL A 60 22.66 -13.40 6.07
CA VAL A 60 21.37 -12.92 6.56
C VAL A 60 20.97 -13.69 7.83
N PRO A 61 20.43 -13.03 8.87
CA PRO A 61 19.88 -13.71 10.05
C PRO A 61 18.76 -14.70 9.70
N ASP A 62 18.68 -15.79 10.46
CA ASP A 62 17.59 -16.76 10.35
C ASP A 62 16.23 -16.10 10.63
N ALA A 63 15.19 -16.49 9.88
CA ALA A 63 13.82 -16.07 10.14
C ALA A 63 13.13 -17.00 11.14
N GLY A 64 12.11 -16.47 11.82
CA GLY A 64 11.16 -17.30 12.55
C GLY A 64 10.30 -18.16 11.61
N PRO A 65 9.52 -19.11 12.16
CA PRO A 65 8.57 -19.87 11.35
C PRO A 65 7.53 -18.93 10.70
N PRO A 66 7.03 -19.23 9.48
CA PRO A 66 6.10 -18.37 8.76
C PRO A 66 4.66 -18.47 9.30
N ASP A 67 4.49 -18.24 10.59
CA ASP A 67 3.22 -18.42 11.31
C ASP A 67 2.08 -17.53 10.80
N TYR A 68 2.42 -16.42 10.13
CA TYR A 68 1.46 -15.47 9.53
C TYR A 68 0.59 -16.13 8.45
N ARG A 69 1.07 -17.18 7.78
CA ARG A 69 0.33 -17.90 6.73
C ARG A 69 -0.91 -18.63 7.25
N ARG A 70 -1.08 -18.72 8.58
CA ARG A 70 -2.27 -19.34 9.20
C ARG A 70 -3.56 -18.56 8.92
N TRP A 71 -3.46 -17.26 8.68
CA TRP A 71 -4.60 -16.36 8.52
C TRP A 71 -5.17 -16.33 7.10
N LEU A 72 -4.52 -17.00 6.15
CA LEU A 72 -4.91 -17.00 4.74
C LEU A 72 -5.64 -18.31 4.38
N PRO A 73 -6.97 -18.28 4.15
CA PRO A 73 -7.70 -19.46 3.67
C PRO A 73 -7.27 -19.83 2.24
N SER A 74 -7.48 -21.10 1.87
CA SER A 74 -7.32 -21.58 0.50
C SER A 74 -8.31 -20.89 -0.47
N GLN A 75 -7.94 -20.76 -1.74
CA GLN A 75 -8.84 -20.24 -2.79
C GLN A 75 -10.09 -21.11 -2.97
N SER A 76 -10.04 -22.38 -2.55
CA SER A 76 -11.22 -23.26 -2.58
C SER A 76 -12.31 -22.87 -1.57
N VAL A 77 -11.96 -22.05 -0.56
CA VAL A 77 -12.84 -21.61 0.53
C VAL A 77 -13.50 -20.27 0.20
N VAL A 78 -12.82 -19.41 -0.56
CA VAL A 78 -13.30 -18.07 -0.93
C VAL A 78 -13.30 -17.94 -2.45
N GLU A 79 -14.48 -17.72 -3.03
CA GLU A 79 -14.61 -17.44 -4.45
C GLU A 79 -14.07 -16.02 -4.75
N THR A 80 -12.85 -15.94 -5.28
CA THR A 80 -12.26 -14.71 -5.82
C THR A 80 -11.50 -15.02 -7.10
N ASP A 81 -11.54 -14.08 -8.04
CA ASP A 81 -10.74 -14.11 -9.27
C ASP A 81 -9.37 -13.41 -9.08
N ASP A 82 -9.13 -12.81 -7.90
CA ASP A 82 -7.89 -12.11 -7.59
C ASP A 82 -6.78 -13.07 -7.15
N ASP A 83 -5.55 -12.74 -7.54
CA ASP A 83 -4.38 -13.39 -6.98
C ASP A 83 -4.23 -13.06 -5.50
N TRP A 84 -3.82 -14.05 -4.70
CA TRP A 84 -3.56 -13.81 -3.28
C TRP A 84 -2.36 -12.90 -3.09
N LEU A 85 -2.60 -11.82 -2.34
CA LEU A 85 -1.58 -10.96 -1.78
C LEU A 85 -1.60 -11.14 -0.27
N ILE A 86 -0.42 -11.32 0.33
CA ILE A 86 -0.24 -11.29 1.77
C ILE A 86 0.93 -10.37 2.12
N THR A 87 0.68 -9.48 3.07
CA THR A 87 1.73 -8.74 3.74
C THR A 87 1.79 -9.15 5.20
N TYR A 88 3.00 -9.17 5.74
CA TYR A 88 3.26 -9.40 7.14
C TYR A 88 4.20 -8.32 7.63
N ALA A 89 3.87 -7.73 8.76
CA ALA A 89 4.77 -6.87 9.50
C ALA A 89 4.83 -7.33 10.94
N GLU A 90 5.99 -7.15 11.53
CA GLU A 90 6.10 -6.98 12.97
C GLU A 90 6.31 -5.47 13.14
N PRO A 91 5.28 -4.73 13.61
CA PRO A 91 5.39 -3.30 13.75
C PRO A 91 6.49 -2.92 14.71
N GLY A 92 6.40 -3.09 16.03
CA GLY A 92 7.46 -2.87 17.05
C GLY A 92 8.33 -1.60 16.93
N PRO A 93 8.90 -1.07 18.03
CA PRO A 93 9.88 0.01 17.89
C PRO A 93 11.13 -0.46 17.12
N PHE A 94 11.81 0.48 16.46
CA PHE A 94 13.10 0.24 15.83
C PHE A 94 14.06 1.40 16.12
N ASP A 95 15.30 1.07 16.46
CA ASP A 95 16.36 2.03 16.77
C ASP A 95 17.03 2.53 15.48
N GLY A 96 17.17 3.86 15.35
CA GLY A 96 17.85 4.51 14.21
C GLY A 96 17.11 4.34 12.88
N PRO A 97 17.59 4.93 11.78
CA PRO A 97 16.97 4.79 10.48
C PRO A 97 17.46 3.50 9.82
N VAL A 98 16.43 2.80 9.39
CA VAL A 98 16.39 1.61 8.58
C VAL A 98 16.20 2.06 7.13
N PRO A 99 16.26 1.17 6.12
CA PRO A 99 16.18 1.56 4.71
C PRO A 99 14.93 2.40 4.44
N GLU A 100 15.04 3.42 3.60
CA GLU A 100 13.91 4.32 3.32
C GLU A 100 12.68 3.57 2.82
N GLU A 101 12.91 2.53 2.02
CA GLU A 101 11.87 1.62 1.53
C GLU A 101 11.14 0.89 2.66
N PHE A 102 11.86 0.43 3.69
CA PHE A 102 11.24 -0.19 4.85
C PHE A 102 10.34 0.80 5.60
N VAL A 103 10.81 2.03 5.82
CA VAL A 103 10.03 3.07 6.49
C VAL A 103 8.82 3.43 5.64
N ALA A 104 9.00 3.64 4.34
CA ALA A 104 7.92 3.96 3.42
C ALA A 104 6.84 2.87 3.41
N ARG A 105 7.21 1.58 3.36
CA ARG A 105 6.24 0.47 3.39
C ARG A 105 5.53 0.34 4.73
N ARG A 106 6.27 0.50 5.84
CA ARG A 106 5.69 0.58 7.18
C ARG A 106 4.61 1.67 7.25
N GLY A 107 4.90 2.85 6.70
CA GLY A 107 3.94 3.94 6.65
C GLY A 107 2.66 3.58 5.88
N TYR A 108 2.70 2.70 4.87
CA TYR A 108 1.51 2.32 4.08
C TYR A 108 0.56 1.54 4.98
N HIS A 109 1.08 0.51 5.62
CA HIS A 109 0.33 -0.25 6.62
C HIS A 109 -0.23 0.62 7.73
N ARG A 110 0.55 1.59 8.23
CA ARG A 110 0.10 2.47 9.32
C ARG A 110 -1.04 3.41 8.90
N ALA A 111 -0.94 4.04 7.73
CA ALA A 111 -1.93 5.02 7.25
C ALA A 111 -3.29 4.38 6.93
N GLU A 112 -3.30 3.14 6.45
CA GLU A 112 -4.53 2.46 6.05
C GLU A 112 -5.34 1.92 7.24
N LEU A 113 -4.73 1.83 8.42
CA LEU A 113 -5.34 1.21 9.60
C LEU A 113 -6.12 2.21 10.45
N ASP A 114 -7.34 1.80 10.82
CA ASP A 114 -8.06 2.43 11.92
C ASP A 114 -7.29 2.25 13.25
N TYR A 115 -7.51 3.19 14.16
CA TYR A 115 -7.00 3.13 15.52
C TYR A 115 -7.96 2.37 16.43
N PHE A 116 -7.49 1.24 16.97
CA PHE A 116 -8.27 0.33 17.82
C PHE A 116 -7.96 0.46 19.32
N GLY A 117 -7.32 1.56 19.74
CA GLY A 117 -6.89 1.75 21.13
C GLY A 117 -5.46 1.24 21.40
N ILE A 118 -4.83 0.68 20.38
CA ILE A 118 -3.50 0.10 20.43
C ILE A 118 -2.67 0.80 19.34
N GLY A 119 -1.63 1.53 19.74
CA GLY A 119 -0.76 2.21 18.77
C GLY A 119 0.03 1.20 17.93
N TYR A 120 0.19 1.50 16.64
CA TYR A 120 0.86 0.66 15.64
C TYR A 120 2.17 0.01 16.14
N GLU A 121 3.01 0.77 16.84
CA GLU A 121 4.28 0.30 17.40
C GLU A 121 4.16 -0.83 18.45
N ASN A 122 2.97 -1.02 19.01
CA ASN A 122 2.69 -2.03 20.04
C ASN A 122 2.09 -3.33 19.47
N TYR A 123 1.94 -3.43 18.15
CA TYR A 123 1.52 -4.68 17.53
C TYR A 123 2.68 -5.68 17.52
N ASP A 124 2.39 -6.91 17.92
CA ASP A 124 3.32 -8.03 17.77
C ASP A 124 3.39 -8.42 16.30
N ARG A 125 2.22 -8.51 15.64
CA ARG A 125 2.08 -8.93 14.25
C ARG A 125 0.93 -8.21 13.56
N LEU A 126 1.13 -7.89 12.30
CA LEU A 126 0.12 -7.37 11.39
C LEU A 126 0.14 -8.25 10.13
N VAL A 127 -1.01 -8.81 9.76
CA VAL A 127 -1.15 -9.61 8.54
C VAL A 127 -2.26 -9.02 7.69
N THR A 128 -1.94 -8.50 6.52
CA THR A 128 -2.97 -8.00 5.59
C THR A 128 -3.06 -8.91 4.38
N THR A 129 -4.29 -9.24 3.99
CA THR A 129 -4.66 -10.04 2.83
C THR A 129 -5.75 -9.31 2.05
N ASN A 130 -6.13 -9.81 0.87
CA ASN A 130 -7.26 -9.25 0.11
C ASN A 130 -8.61 -9.37 0.86
N LEU A 131 -8.69 -10.14 1.95
CA LEU A 131 -9.93 -10.38 2.70
C LEU A 131 -10.08 -9.46 3.90
N ALA A 132 -8.98 -9.25 4.62
CA ALA A 132 -8.94 -8.61 5.91
C ALA A 132 -7.49 -8.33 6.33
N THR A 133 -7.36 -7.44 7.32
CA THR A 133 -6.16 -7.28 8.12
C THR A 133 -6.35 -7.90 9.50
N VAL A 134 -5.35 -8.62 9.98
CA VAL A 134 -5.29 -9.21 11.32
C VAL A 134 -4.20 -8.51 12.12
N ILE A 135 -4.56 -8.02 13.30
CA ILE A 135 -3.64 -7.45 14.28
C ILE A 135 -3.56 -8.42 15.45
N GLU A 136 -2.34 -8.81 15.81
CA GLU A 136 -2.06 -9.54 17.06
C GLU A 136 -1.22 -8.66 17.97
N ALA A 137 -1.65 -8.51 19.23
CA ALA A 137 -1.00 -7.68 20.24
C ALA A 137 -1.45 -8.10 21.65
N GLU A 138 -0.81 -7.57 22.70
CA GLU A 138 -1.27 -7.75 24.08
C GLU A 138 -2.34 -6.71 24.44
N PHE A 139 -3.61 -7.12 24.50
CA PHE A 139 -4.74 -6.28 24.92
C PHE A 139 -5.96 -7.12 25.37
N ALA A 140 -6.88 -6.51 26.11
CA ALA A 140 -8.19 -7.10 26.41
C ALA A 140 -9.27 -6.60 25.44
N ALA A 141 -10.19 -7.47 25.01
CA ALA A 141 -11.23 -7.11 24.03
C ALA A 141 -12.06 -5.89 24.46
N ASP A 142 -12.34 -5.75 25.77
CA ASP A 142 -13.07 -4.62 26.36
C ASP A 142 -12.36 -3.26 26.14
N GLU A 143 -11.03 -3.24 26.02
CA GLU A 143 -10.26 -1.99 25.78
C GLU A 143 -10.43 -1.51 24.35
N VAL A 144 -10.44 -2.44 23.39
CA VAL A 144 -10.75 -2.14 21.98
C VAL A 144 -12.21 -1.72 21.86
N ALA A 145 -13.14 -2.44 22.50
CA ALA A 145 -14.56 -2.10 22.51
C ALA A 145 -14.83 -0.69 23.05
N ALA A 146 -14.12 -0.28 24.12
CA ALA A 146 -14.20 1.07 24.65
C ALA A 146 -13.72 2.13 23.65
N THR A 147 -12.66 1.84 22.89
CA THR A 147 -12.18 2.76 21.84
C THR A 147 -13.18 2.85 20.69
N LEU A 148 -13.74 1.71 20.25
CA LEU A 148 -14.73 1.68 19.18
C LEU A 148 -16.01 2.45 19.55
N ALA A 149 -16.41 2.44 20.82
CA ALA A 149 -17.59 3.16 21.30
C ALA A 149 -17.52 4.69 21.14
N ASP A 150 -16.31 5.26 20.99
CA ASP A 150 -16.09 6.69 20.73
C ASP A 150 -16.04 7.02 19.22
N THR A 151 -16.27 6.04 18.35
CA THR A 151 -16.23 6.16 16.88
C THR A 151 -17.59 5.82 16.25
N ALA A 152 -17.68 5.80 14.92
CA ALA A 152 -18.90 5.37 14.21
C ALA A 152 -19.13 3.83 14.18
N TYR A 153 -18.25 3.03 14.79
CA TYR A 153 -18.46 1.58 14.92
C TYR A 153 -19.58 1.27 15.92
N GLU A 154 -20.55 0.48 15.46
CA GLU A 154 -21.67 -0.02 16.25
C GLU A 154 -21.54 -1.55 16.46
N PRO A 155 -21.97 -2.10 17.60
CA PRO A 155 -22.01 -3.56 17.81
C PRO A 155 -22.87 -4.28 16.75
N ASP A 156 -22.31 -5.32 16.14
CA ASP A 156 -22.91 -6.12 15.06
C ASP A 156 -22.99 -7.63 15.42
N GLY A 157 -23.18 -7.91 16.72
CA GLY A 157 -23.32 -9.27 17.24
C GLY A 157 -21.97 -9.95 17.52
N SER A 158 -21.88 -11.24 17.22
CA SER A 158 -20.71 -12.06 17.55
C SER A 158 -20.51 -13.15 16.52
N TYR A 159 -19.26 -13.51 16.24
CA TYR A 159 -18.90 -14.67 15.41
C TYR A 159 -17.87 -15.52 16.14
N ARG A 160 -18.23 -16.76 16.45
CA ARG A 160 -17.42 -17.67 17.29
C ARG A 160 -17.16 -17.04 18.66
N ASP A 161 -15.88 -16.80 18.97
CA ASP A 161 -15.35 -16.19 20.17
C ASP A 161 -14.97 -14.70 19.97
N TYR A 162 -15.41 -14.08 18.87
CA TYR A 162 -15.21 -12.67 18.59
C TYR A 162 -16.51 -11.86 18.73
N ASP A 163 -16.38 -10.67 19.30
CA ASP A 163 -17.40 -9.63 19.26
C ASP A 163 -17.26 -8.85 17.94
N LEU A 164 -18.39 -8.59 17.28
CA LEU A 164 -18.41 -7.92 15.98
C LEU A 164 -18.84 -6.46 16.10
N TYR A 165 -18.25 -5.63 15.27
CA TYR A 165 -18.60 -4.23 15.10
C TYR A 165 -18.64 -3.88 13.61
N ALA A 166 -19.53 -2.98 13.23
CA ALA A 166 -19.63 -2.48 11.86
C ALA A 166 -19.88 -0.98 11.89
N ARG A 167 -19.46 -0.28 10.84
CA ARG A 167 -19.79 1.14 10.62
C ARG A 167 -20.32 1.33 9.21
N SER A 168 -21.31 2.20 9.06
CA SER A 168 -22.03 2.44 7.80
C SER A 168 -21.55 3.67 7.05
N ASP A 169 -20.93 4.62 7.74
CA ASP A 169 -20.43 5.86 7.15
C ASP A 169 -19.23 5.63 6.22
N VAL A 170 -18.38 4.65 6.57
CA VAL A 170 -17.29 4.12 5.75
C VAL A 170 -17.34 2.60 5.89
N PRO A 171 -18.01 1.86 4.99
CA PRO A 171 -18.35 0.45 5.21
C PRO A 171 -17.14 -0.41 5.61
N ARG A 172 -17.10 -0.81 6.88
CA ARG A 172 -16.01 -1.57 7.50
C ARG A 172 -16.57 -2.48 8.59
N ARG A 173 -15.92 -3.63 8.81
CA ARG A 173 -16.26 -4.56 9.89
C ARG A 173 -15.02 -4.88 10.71
N VAL A 174 -15.24 -5.10 12.01
CA VAL A 174 -14.20 -5.46 12.97
C VAL A 174 -14.71 -6.67 13.77
N ALA A 175 -13.85 -7.66 13.96
CA ALA A 175 -14.02 -8.73 14.92
C ALA A 175 -12.92 -8.61 15.97
N VAL A 176 -13.31 -8.62 17.24
CA VAL A 176 -12.40 -8.44 18.38
C VAL A 176 -12.50 -9.63 19.31
N ARG A 177 -11.35 -10.16 19.72
CA ARG A 177 -11.21 -10.99 20.92
C ARG A 177 -9.91 -10.60 21.63
N ASP A 178 -9.68 -11.13 22.82
CA ASP A 178 -8.43 -10.90 23.54
C ASP A 178 -7.21 -11.19 22.65
N GLY A 179 -6.39 -10.15 22.48
CA GLY A 179 -5.14 -10.16 21.72
C GLY A 179 -5.26 -10.26 20.20
N VAL A 180 -6.46 -10.30 19.61
CA VAL A 180 -6.63 -10.32 18.14
C VAL A 180 -7.77 -9.43 17.64
N VAL A 181 -7.46 -8.56 16.68
CA VAL A 181 -8.43 -7.82 15.86
C VAL A 181 -8.38 -8.36 14.43
N VAL A 182 -9.54 -8.64 13.83
CA VAL A 182 -9.69 -8.90 12.38
C VAL A 182 -10.55 -7.80 11.80
N TRP A 183 -10.03 -7.06 10.83
CA TRP A 183 -10.64 -5.84 10.31
C TRP A 183 -10.74 -5.88 8.78
N THR A 184 -11.87 -5.43 8.25
CA THR A 184 -12.10 -5.29 6.80
C THR A 184 -12.26 -3.82 6.43
N SER A 185 -11.63 -3.43 5.32
CA SER A 185 -11.83 -2.16 4.63
C SER A 185 -12.62 -2.37 3.34
N SER A 186 -13.68 -1.59 3.09
CA SER A 186 -14.29 -1.55 1.75
C SER A 186 -13.44 -0.82 0.70
N VAL A 187 -12.42 -0.08 1.15
CA VAL A 187 -11.42 0.56 0.30
C VAL A 187 -10.18 -0.32 0.29
N GLY A 188 -9.87 -0.94 -0.84
CA GLY A 188 -8.67 -1.77 -1.03
C GLY A 188 -8.88 -3.29 -0.94
N PHE A 189 -10.08 -3.77 -0.57
CA PHE A 189 -10.42 -5.19 -0.55
C PHE A 189 -11.74 -5.45 -1.30
N ASP A 190 -11.65 -5.95 -2.54
CA ASP A 190 -12.84 -6.27 -3.34
C ASP A 190 -13.53 -7.56 -2.89
N ALA A 191 -12.80 -8.44 -2.17
CA ALA A 191 -13.24 -9.75 -1.74
C ALA A 191 -13.33 -9.90 -0.20
N THR A 192 -13.66 -8.83 0.54
CA THR A 192 -13.66 -8.88 2.03
C THR A 192 -14.39 -10.11 2.60
N ASN A 193 -13.73 -10.84 3.51
CA ASN A 193 -14.33 -12.01 4.14
C ASN A 193 -13.71 -12.28 5.53
N LEU A 194 -14.27 -11.58 6.52
CA LEU A 194 -13.84 -11.64 7.91
C LEU A 194 -13.94 -13.06 8.49
N GLU A 195 -15.04 -13.75 8.20
CA GLU A 195 -15.33 -15.08 8.72
C GLU A 195 -14.33 -16.13 8.19
N ALA A 196 -13.99 -16.09 6.90
CA ALA A 196 -13.03 -17.01 6.30
C ALA A 196 -11.60 -16.81 6.87
N THR A 197 -11.19 -15.56 7.11
CA THR A 197 -9.92 -15.26 7.79
C THR A 197 -9.89 -15.82 9.21
N ILE A 198 -10.98 -15.67 9.97
CA ILE A 198 -11.11 -16.22 11.33
C ILE A 198 -11.06 -17.75 11.32
N ASP A 199 -11.85 -18.39 10.47
CA ASP A 199 -11.88 -19.86 10.36
C ASP A 199 -10.50 -20.41 9.94
N ALA A 200 -9.77 -19.73 9.03
CA ALA A 200 -8.41 -20.10 8.65
C ALA A 200 -7.42 -19.98 9.81
N GLY A 201 -7.46 -18.85 10.54
CA GLY A 201 -6.62 -18.63 11.72
C GLY A 201 -6.79 -19.72 12.77
N ARG A 202 -8.03 -20.20 12.95
CA ARG A 202 -8.37 -21.32 13.84
C ARG A 202 -7.99 -22.70 13.30
N GLY A 203 -7.80 -22.81 11.98
CA GLY A 203 -7.53 -24.08 11.30
C GLY A 203 -8.79 -24.90 11.06
N ASP A 204 -9.95 -24.24 11.04
CA ASP A 204 -11.25 -24.86 10.77
C ASP A 204 -11.51 -25.04 9.26
N VAL A 205 -10.70 -24.40 8.40
CA VAL A 205 -10.68 -24.54 6.93
C VAL A 205 -9.25 -24.77 6.41
N GLU A 206 -9.14 -25.32 5.19
CA GLU A 206 -7.85 -25.47 4.49
C GLU A 206 -7.20 -24.11 4.27
N ARG A 207 -5.91 -24.01 4.60
CA ARG A 207 -5.13 -22.77 4.42
C ARG A 207 -4.39 -22.77 3.10
N TYR A 208 -4.08 -21.59 2.58
CA TYR A 208 -3.49 -21.49 1.24
C TYR A 208 -2.16 -22.25 1.10
N HIS A 209 -1.30 -22.20 2.12
CA HIS A 209 -0.04 -22.96 2.15
C HIS A 209 -0.20 -24.48 2.24
N GLU A 210 -1.39 -24.99 2.56
CA GLU A 210 -1.69 -26.43 2.57
C GLU A 210 -2.15 -26.90 1.18
N ALA A 211 -2.69 -25.97 0.38
CA ALA A 211 -3.23 -26.22 -0.96
C ALA A 211 -2.26 -25.86 -2.11
N ASP A 212 -1.32 -24.93 -1.89
CA ASP A 212 -0.43 -24.39 -2.91
C ASP A 212 1.06 -24.60 -2.56
N ASP A 213 1.72 -25.49 -3.30
CA ASP A 213 3.13 -25.88 -3.11
C ASP A 213 4.12 -24.74 -3.40
N ASP A 214 3.77 -23.80 -4.27
CA ASP A 214 4.66 -22.70 -4.64
C ASP A 214 4.60 -21.61 -3.56
N PHE A 215 3.41 -21.27 -3.07
CA PHE A 215 3.21 -20.42 -1.90
C PHE A 215 3.86 -21.03 -0.64
N ALA A 216 3.65 -22.33 -0.39
CA ALA A 216 4.26 -23.03 0.74
C ALA A 216 5.79 -22.93 0.68
N ALA A 217 6.39 -23.18 -0.49
CA ALA A 217 7.84 -23.13 -0.62
C ALA A 217 8.43 -21.71 -0.47
N VAL A 218 7.77 -20.69 -1.01
CA VAL A 218 8.23 -19.29 -0.87
C VAL A 218 8.09 -18.82 0.58
N THR A 219 6.94 -19.06 1.22
CA THR A 219 6.73 -18.67 2.62
C THR A 219 7.64 -19.42 3.59
N GLU A 220 7.92 -20.71 3.34
CA GLU A 220 8.87 -21.48 4.13
C GLU A 220 10.31 -20.95 3.98
N ALA A 221 10.70 -20.55 2.76
CA ALA A 221 12.05 -20.03 2.50
C ALA A 221 12.28 -18.62 3.07
N VAL A 222 11.25 -17.77 3.05
CA VAL A 222 11.34 -16.39 3.56
C VAL A 222 11.11 -16.29 5.07
N GLY A 223 10.31 -17.19 5.65
CA GLY A 223 9.97 -17.19 7.07
C GLY A 223 9.33 -15.88 7.57
N ALA A 224 9.15 -15.75 8.88
CA ALA A 224 8.72 -14.50 9.49
C ALA A 224 9.86 -13.47 9.46
N SER A 225 9.69 -12.44 8.63
CA SER A 225 10.60 -11.30 8.50
C SER A 225 9.96 -10.03 9.05
N ARG A 226 10.75 -9.03 9.43
CA ARG A 226 10.27 -7.80 10.08
C ARG A 226 9.18 -7.08 9.26
N LEU A 227 9.34 -7.11 7.95
CA LEU A 227 8.34 -6.72 6.97
C LEU A 227 8.45 -7.70 5.80
N LEU A 228 7.33 -8.08 5.22
CA LEU A 228 7.24 -9.07 4.17
C LEU A 228 6.04 -8.77 3.27
N TYR A 229 6.24 -8.94 1.98
CA TYR A 229 5.20 -9.03 0.97
C TYR A 229 5.35 -10.36 0.22
N VAL A 230 4.25 -11.07 -0.04
CA VAL A 230 4.21 -12.29 -0.87
C VAL A 230 2.98 -12.22 -1.79
N GLY A 231 3.14 -12.60 -3.06
CA GLY A 231 2.05 -12.67 -4.04
C GLY A 231 2.59 -12.74 -5.46
N SER A 232 1.74 -12.96 -6.48
CA SER A 232 2.14 -13.02 -7.90
C SER A 232 2.57 -11.66 -8.47
N GLY A 233 2.10 -10.56 -7.90
CA GLY A 233 2.43 -9.17 -8.27
C GLY A 233 3.56 -8.54 -7.45
N HIS A 234 4.40 -9.33 -6.78
CA HIS A 234 5.48 -8.80 -5.95
C HIS A 234 6.49 -7.97 -6.77
N PRO A 235 7.09 -6.89 -6.23
CA PRO A 235 8.27 -6.26 -6.85
C PRO A 235 9.41 -7.29 -6.89
N GLY A 236 10.16 -7.39 -7.99
CA GLY A 236 11.09 -8.51 -8.16
C GLY A 236 11.91 -8.58 -9.47
N LEU A 237 12.69 -9.66 -9.53
CA LEU A 237 13.83 -9.91 -10.39
C LEU A 237 13.50 -10.50 -11.76
N ALA A 238 12.25 -10.91 -12.01
CA ALA A 238 11.66 -11.25 -13.32
C ALA A 238 10.20 -11.72 -13.15
N THR A 239 9.34 -10.84 -12.62
CA THR A 239 7.94 -11.13 -12.24
C THR A 239 7.11 -11.72 -13.39
N GLU A 240 7.43 -11.37 -14.63
CA GLU A 240 6.77 -11.87 -15.85
C GLU A 240 6.85 -13.41 -16.04
N TYR A 241 7.72 -14.10 -15.28
CA TYR A 241 7.81 -15.56 -15.32
C TYR A 241 7.74 -16.25 -13.95
N ALA A 242 7.81 -15.53 -12.84
CA ALA A 242 7.72 -16.15 -11.53
C ALA A 242 6.28 -16.64 -11.29
N THR A 243 6.12 -17.80 -10.65
CA THR A 243 4.79 -18.24 -10.18
C THR A 243 4.43 -17.58 -8.86
N MET A 244 5.44 -17.29 -8.04
CA MET A 244 5.30 -16.70 -6.71
C MET A 244 6.61 -16.05 -6.32
N GLY A 245 6.55 -15.01 -5.51
CA GLY A 245 7.75 -14.49 -4.87
C GLY A 245 7.44 -13.63 -3.67
N ALA A 246 8.52 -13.15 -3.07
CA ALA A 246 8.48 -12.41 -1.84
C ALA A 246 9.55 -11.31 -1.83
N ASP A 247 9.21 -10.20 -1.20
CA ASP A 247 10.13 -9.12 -0.84
C ASP A 247 10.03 -8.86 0.65
N ALA A 248 11.17 -9.00 1.35
CA ALA A 248 11.21 -8.99 2.79
C ALA A 248 12.36 -8.15 3.33
N PHE A 249 12.14 -7.57 4.50
CA PHE A 249 13.16 -6.90 5.29
C PHE A 249 13.38 -7.64 6.60
N ARG A 250 14.65 -7.88 6.93
CA ARG A 250 15.08 -8.33 8.26
C ARG A 250 16.01 -7.29 8.87
N ILE A 251 15.91 -7.10 10.18
CA ILE A 251 16.67 -6.09 10.92
C ILE A 251 17.43 -6.77 12.07
N SER A 252 18.74 -6.55 12.13
CA SER A 252 19.67 -7.05 13.13
C SER A 252 20.78 -6.00 13.33
N ASP A 253 22.04 -6.38 13.14
CA ASP A 253 23.21 -5.51 13.06
C ASP A 253 23.27 -4.67 11.77
N ALA A 254 22.52 -5.09 10.76
CA ALA A 254 22.22 -4.37 9.53
C ALA A 254 20.74 -4.55 9.18
N SER A 255 20.30 -3.85 8.15
CA SER A 255 19.06 -4.22 7.47
C SER A 255 19.38 -5.11 6.28
N TYR A 256 18.51 -6.06 6.00
CA TYR A 256 18.67 -7.01 4.91
C TYR A 256 17.40 -7.01 4.08
N GLN A 257 17.51 -6.70 2.80
CA GLN A 257 16.44 -6.91 1.84
C GLN A 257 16.61 -8.30 1.22
N ILE A 258 15.51 -9.04 1.12
CA ILE A 258 15.51 -10.42 0.64
C ILE A 258 14.44 -10.50 -0.45
N LEU A 259 14.88 -10.74 -1.68
CA LEU A 259 14.00 -11.04 -2.80
C LEU A 259 14.04 -12.53 -3.07
N LEU A 260 12.87 -13.15 -3.12
CA LEU A 260 12.70 -14.57 -3.44
C LEU A 260 11.77 -14.71 -4.61
N GLU A 261 12.16 -15.49 -5.60
CA GLU A 261 11.30 -15.84 -6.73
C GLU A 261 11.31 -17.32 -6.97
N ARG A 262 10.13 -17.89 -7.16
CA ARG A 262 9.96 -19.27 -7.57
C ARG A 262 9.49 -19.32 -9.01
N TYR A 263 10.18 -20.10 -9.83
CA TYR A 263 9.87 -20.24 -11.25
C TYR A 263 9.11 -21.55 -11.56
N PRO A 264 8.37 -21.58 -12.68
CA PRO A 264 7.72 -22.78 -13.18
C PRO A 264 8.69 -23.96 -13.36
N GLU A 265 8.16 -25.18 -13.31
CA GLU A 265 8.96 -26.36 -13.61
C GLU A 265 9.54 -26.31 -15.03
N GLY A 266 10.79 -26.73 -15.20
CA GLY A 266 11.50 -26.70 -16.48
C GLY A 266 12.08 -25.35 -16.86
N GLN A 267 11.76 -24.27 -16.12
CA GLN A 267 12.33 -22.95 -16.32
C GLN A 267 13.54 -22.71 -15.41
N ALA A 268 14.74 -22.98 -15.92
CA ALA A 268 15.97 -22.69 -15.19
C ALA A 268 16.39 -21.21 -15.38
N VAL A 269 16.44 -20.46 -14.28
CA VAL A 269 16.96 -19.09 -14.26
C VAL A 269 18.32 -19.08 -13.56
N PRO A 270 19.44 -19.00 -14.30
CA PRO A 270 20.76 -19.03 -13.68
C PRO A 270 21.04 -17.73 -12.91
N ALA A 271 21.82 -17.81 -11.82
CA ALA A 271 22.20 -16.63 -11.01
C ALA A 271 22.80 -15.48 -11.83
N GLY A 272 23.58 -15.79 -12.87
CA GLY A 272 24.14 -14.77 -13.76
C GLY A 272 23.12 -14.05 -14.67
N ARG A 273 21.88 -14.55 -14.78
CA ARG A 273 20.77 -13.82 -15.40
C ARG A 273 20.15 -12.84 -14.41
N ILE A 274 19.89 -13.28 -13.17
CA ILE A 274 19.36 -12.44 -12.10
C ILE A 274 20.29 -11.25 -11.82
N ARG A 275 21.61 -11.49 -11.75
CA ARG A 275 22.60 -10.41 -11.60
C ARG A 275 22.54 -9.37 -12.73
N ARG A 276 22.30 -9.80 -13.98
CA ARG A 276 22.16 -8.88 -15.10
C ARG A 276 20.88 -8.05 -14.99
N ILE A 277 19.79 -8.66 -14.54
CA ILE A 277 18.53 -7.94 -14.30
C ILE A 277 18.75 -6.88 -13.23
N LEU A 278 19.35 -7.21 -12.09
CA LEU A 278 19.73 -6.23 -11.07
C LEU A 278 20.69 -5.14 -11.56
N GLU A 279 21.57 -5.45 -12.52
CA GLU A 279 22.46 -4.47 -13.11
C GLU A 279 21.76 -3.49 -14.06
N ASP A 280 20.69 -3.94 -14.73
CA ASP A 280 19.87 -3.19 -15.68
C ASP A 280 18.72 -2.46 -14.96
N GLU A 281 18.21 -3.03 -13.87
CA GLU A 281 17.08 -2.59 -13.06
C GLU A 281 17.49 -2.46 -11.58
N PRO A 282 18.37 -1.49 -11.24
CA PRO A 282 18.91 -1.35 -9.89
C PRO A 282 17.87 -0.92 -8.84
N HIS A 283 16.66 -0.55 -9.26
CA HIS A 283 15.58 -0.09 -8.39
C HIS A 283 14.84 -1.24 -7.68
N GLU A 284 15.06 -2.49 -8.10
CA GLU A 284 14.56 -3.68 -7.40
C GLU A 284 15.20 -3.84 -6.01
N LEU A 285 16.41 -3.30 -5.84
CA LEU A 285 17.04 -3.19 -4.53
C LEU A 285 16.87 -1.78 -3.99
N THR A 286 16.81 -1.69 -2.65
CA THR A 286 16.91 -0.38 -1.98
C THR A 286 18.17 0.35 -2.46
N SER A 287 18.04 1.66 -2.66
CA SER A 287 19.12 2.51 -3.18
C SER A 287 20.38 2.50 -2.29
N GLU A 288 20.20 2.11 -1.03
CA GLU A 288 21.20 2.02 0.03
C GLU A 288 21.92 0.66 0.07
N ALA A 289 21.55 -0.32 -0.76
CA ALA A 289 22.18 -1.63 -0.78
C ALA A 289 23.66 -1.56 -1.18
N GLU A 290 24.55 -2.04 -0.31
CA GLU A 290 26.01 -2.00 -0.55
C GLU A 290 26.54 -3.31 -1.15
N THR A 291 25.98 -4.43 -0.71
CA THR A 291 26.41 -5.78 -1.11
C THR A 291 25.18 -6.64 -1.38
N ALA A 292 25.20 -7.39 -2.47
CA ALA A 292 24.18 -8.37 -2.80
C ALA A 292 24.78 -9.76 -3.05
N ASP A 293 24.14 -10.79 -2.52
CA ASP A 293 24.37 -12.19 -2.87
C ASP A 293 23.22 -12.69 -3.75
N VAL A 294 23.53 -13.56 -4.71
CA VAL A 294 22.54 -14.15 -5.62
C VAL A 294 22.74 -15.65 -5.63
N GLY A 295 21.76 -16.37 -5.09
CA GLY A 295 21.69 -17.82 -5.05
C GLY A 295 20.52 -18.35 -5.88
N VAL A 296 20.69 -19.56 -6.42
CA VAL A 296 19.60 -20.30 -7.08
C VAL A 296 19.65 -21.74 -6.62
N GLU A 297 18.58 -22.22 -6.01
CA GLU A 297 18.41 -23.58 -5.51
C GLU A 297 17.17 -24.22 -6.14
N GLY A 298 17.38 -25.11 -7.09
CA GLY A 298 16.29 -25.72 -7.85
C GLY A 298 15.48 -24.67 -8.62
N ARG A 299 14.22 -24.46 -8.21
CA ARG A 299 13.29 -23.47 -8.81
C ARG A 299 13.28 -22.13 -8.06
N LEU A 300 13.97 -22.04 -6.92
CA LEU A 300 13.95 -20.87 -6.06
C LEU A 300 15.21 -20.03 -6.30
N ALA A 301 15.02 -18.83 -6.80
CA ALA A 301 16.02 -17.78 -6.82
C ALA A 301 15.93 -16.95 -5.55
N ARG A 302 17.09 -16.54 -5.05
CA ARG A 302 17.22 -15.74 -3.84
C ARG A 302 18.25 -14.64 -4.08
N VAL A 303 17.88 -13.41 -3.75
CA VAL A 303 18.78 -12.27 -3.65
C VAL A 303 18.74 -11.74 -2.24
N GLU A 304 19.91 -11.62 -1.63
CA GLU A 304 20.08 -11.11 -0.28
C GLU A 304 20.96 -9.88 -0.36
N ALA A 305 20.41 -8.72 -0.05
CA ALA A 305 21.11 -7.45 -0.07
C ALA A 305 21.31 -6.91 1.34
N ARG A 306 22.56 -6.59 1.68
CA ARG A 306 22.91 -5.92 2.94
C ARG A 306 22.77 -4.41 2.77
N VAL A 307 21.98 -3.81 3.65
CA VAL A 307 21.76 -2.38 3.74
C VAL A 307 22.32 -1.88 5.07
N PRO A 308 23.29 -0.95 5.07
CA PRO A 308 23.82 -0.39 6.30
C PRO A 308 22.71 0.37 7.04
N LEU A 309 22.74 0.30 8.37
CA LEU A 309 21.96 1.23 9.20
C LEU A 309 22.54 2.63 9.05
N ALA A 310 21.70 3.66 9.06
CA ALA A 310 22.12 5.03 8.83
C ALA A 310 21.86 5.97 10.04
N PRO A 311 22.23 5.61 11.29
CA PRO A 311 21.76 6.21 12.57
C PRO A 311 21.57 7.72 12.62
N ASP A 312 22.34 8.49 11.85
CA ASP A 312 22.35 9.95 11.82
C ASP A 312 21.48 10.58 10.70
N ARG A 313 20.71 9.79 9.93
CA ARG A 313 19.78 10.29 8.89
C ARG A 313 18.42 10.62 9.51
N ASP A 314 17.95 11.85 9.30
CA ASP A 314 16.61 12.26 9.72
C ASP A 314 15.54 11.39 9.04
N ARG A 315 14.50 11.03 9.79
CA ARG A 315 13.32 10.34 9.26
C ARG A 315 12.45 11.36 8.54
N ASP A 316 12.09 11.07 7.30
CA ASP A 316 11.10 11.87 6.56
C ASP A 316 9.71 11.61 7.18
N PRO A 317 9.06 12.61 7.81
CA PRO A 317 7.78 12.42 8.48
C PRO A 317 6.71 11.88 7.54
N ILE A 318 6.78 12.19 6.24
CA ILE A 318 5.82 11.66 5.25
C ILE A 318 5.80 10.13 5.20
N ARG A 319 6.93 9.48 5.54
CA ARG A 319 7.07 8.02 5.53
C ARG A 319 6.62 7.37 6.83
N ASP A 320 6.28 8.16 7.85
CA ASP A 320 5.78 7.68 9.13
C ASP A 320 4.48 8.43 9.52
N PRO A 321 3.40 8.27 8.73
CA PRO A 321 2.14 8.97 8.95
C PRO A 321 1.47 8.58 10.26
N PRO A 322 0.57 9.43 10.79
CA PRO A 322 -0.18 9.12 12.00
C PRO A 322 -1.16 7.97 11.77
N GLN A 323 -1.45 7.20 12.82
CA GLN A 323 -2.53 6.21 12.81
C GLN A 323 -3.80 6.83 13.38
N VAL A 324 -4.86 6.91 12.56
CA VAL A 324 -6.10 7.62 12.90
C VAL A 324 -7.30 6.87 12.34
N THR A 325 -8.37 6.77 13.15
CA THR A 325 -9.70 6.41 12.66
C THR A 325 -10.38 7.65 12.09
N TRP A 326 -10.51 7.71 10.77
CA TRP A 326 -11.21 8.78 10.07
C TRP A 326 -12.67 8.39 9.80
N GLY A 327 -13.57 9.36 9.94
CA GLY A 327 -14.98 9.23 9.55
C GLY A 327 -15.38 10.32 8.58
N ALA A 328 -16.38 10.03 7.75
CA ALA A 328 -16.93 11.00 6.80
C ALA A 328 -18.45 10.92 6.72
N SER A 329 -19.08 11.94 6.13
CA SER A 329 -20.49 11.91 5.76
C SER A 329 -20.75 12.96 4.70
N PHE A 330 -21.60 12.63 3.73
CA PHE A 330 -22.04 13.55 2.68
C PHE A 330 -23.48 14.00 2.89
N ASP A 331 -23.71 15.32 2.84
CA ASP A 331 -25.04 15.92 2.70
C ASP A 331 -25.24 16.31 1.23
N ALA A 332 -26.06 15.54 0.52
CA ALA A 332 -26.33 15.76 -0.90
C ALA A 332 -27.13 17.05 -1.18
N ASP A 333 -28.01 17.47 -0.26
CA ASP A 333 -28.82 18.67 -0.41
C ASP A 333 -27.97 19.94 -0.22
N ALA A 334 -27.08 19.91 0.78
CA ALA A 334 -26.14 20.99 1.05
C ALA A 334 -24.83 20.88 0.25
N ARG A 335 -24.66 19.81 -0.53
CA ARG A 335 -23.43 19.50 -1.29
C ARG A 335 -22.17 19.62 -0.43
N THR A 336 -22.23 19.11 0.80
CA THR A 336 -21.17 19.28 1.80
C THR A 336 -20.67 17.94 2.32
N VAL A 337 -19.36 17.76 2.37
CA VAL A 337 -18.73 16.61 3.04
C VAL A 337 -18.23 17.04 4.40
N THR A 338 -18.50 16.25 5.44
CA THR A 338 -17.93 16.45 6.77
C THR A 338 -16.91 15.35 7.06
N ILE A 339 -15.65 15.71 7.28
CA ILE A 339 -14.58 14.81 7.72
C ILE A 339 -14.41 14.92 9.24
N ARG A 340 -14.18 13.80 9.91
CA ARG A 340 -14.02 13.69 11.37
C ARG A 340 -12.76 12.90 11.73
N HIS A 341 -12.01 13.42 12.68
CA HIS A 341 -11.00 12.65 13.41
C HIS A 341 -11.71 11.96 14.58
N GLU A 342 -11.90 10.64 14.50
CA GLU A 342 -12.72 9.91 15.48
C GLU A 342 -11.87 9.32 16.61
N ALA A 343 -10.68 8.81 16.32
CA ALA A 343 -9.76 8.26 17.31
C ALA A 343 -8.32 8.20 16.80
N GLY A 344 -7.34 8.10 17.71
CA GLY A 344 -5.92 7.92 17.37
C GLY A 344 -5.07 9.16 17.61
N GLU A 345 -3.99 9.27 16.86
CA GLU A 345 -2.95 10.28 17.08
C GLU A 345 -3.37 11.68 16.65
N GLU A 346 -2.97 12.70 17.42
CA GLU A 346 -3.08 14.09 17.00
C GLU A 346 -2.15 14.36 15.80
N VAL A 347 -2.62 15.15 14.84
CA VAL A 347 -1.92 15.44 13.60
C VAL A 347 -1.72 16.94 13.44
N ASP A 348 -0.53 17.34 12.99
CA ASP A 348 -0.25 18.73 12.62
C ASP A 348 -1.17 19.16 11.46
N ALA A 349 -1.91 20.25 11.66
CA ALA A 349 -2.87 20.74 10.66
C ALA A 349 -2.17 21.24 9.39
N ASP A 350 -0.93 21.73 9.48
CA ASP A 350 -0.13 22.19 8.32
C ASP A 350 0.31 21.01 7.43
N TRP A 351 0.13 19.78 7.90
CA TRP A 351 0.42 18.55 7.16
C TRP A 351 -0.83 17.86 6.61
N LEU A 352 -2.03 18.36 6.93
CA LEU A 352 -3.30 17.78 6.52
C LEU A 352 -3.98 18.62 5.44
N TRP A 353 -4.15 17.99 4.29
CA TRP A 353 -4.77 18.54 3.10
C TRP A 353 -5.94 17.67 2.69
N TYR A 354 -6.89 18.22 1.96
CA TYR A 354 -7.84 17.43 1.21
C TYR A 354 -7.61 17.61 -0.29
N ASP A 355 -8.12 16.66 -1.04
CA ASP A 355 -8.20 16.70 -2.49
C ASP A 355 -9.60 16.23 -2.90
N VAL A 356 -10.14 16.84 -3.95
CA VAL A 356 -11.47 16.52 -4.46
C VAL A 356 -11.29 15.73 -5.74
N ASP A 357 -11.73 14.48 -5.72
CA ASP A 357 -11.62 13.61 -6.88
C ASP A 357 -12.73 13.90 -7.89
N PHE A 358 -12.33 13.96 -9.16
CA PHE A 358 -13.21 14.08 -10.31
C PHE A 358 -12.93 12.93 -11.29
N PRO A 359 -13.95 12.47 -12.05
CA PRO A 359 -13.78 11.36 -13.00
C PRO A 359 -12.68 11.55 -14.05
N ASP A 360 -12.38 12.80 -14.41
CA ASP A 360 -11.39 13.16 -15.43
C ASP A 360 -9.99 13.48 -14.86
N ASP A 361 -9.79 13.42 -13.54
CA ASP A 361 -8.57 13.90 -12.85
C ASP A 361 -7.75 12.77 -12.20
N TYR A 362 -7.71 11.60 -12.86
CA TYR A 362 -7.08 10.41 -12.28
C TYR A 362 -5.57 10.62 -12.04
N GLY A 363 -5.20 10.74 -10.77
CA GLY A 363 -3.81 10.76 -10.30
C GLY A 363 -3.17 12.14 -10.22
N GLU A 364 -3.92 13.22 -10.39
CA GLU A 364 -3.49 14.56 -9.96
C GLU A 364 -3.90 14.75 -8.49
N ILE A 365 -3.07 15.44 -7.68
CA ILE A 365 -3.42 15.78 -6.29
C ILE A 365 -3.41 17.30 -6.18
N ALA A 366 -4.58 17.90 -5.95
CA ALA A 366 -4.76 19.32 -5.73
C ALA A 366 -4.98 19.60 -4.24
N LYS A 367 -3.87 19.74 -3.49
CA LYS A 367 -3.91 19.97 -2.04
C LYS A 367 -4.63 21.27 -1.67
N GLU A 368 -5.74 21.14 -0.95
CA GLU A 368 -6.43 22.26 -0.31
C GLU A 368 -6.43 22.13 1.22
N PRO A 369 -6.28 23.23 1.98
CA PRO A 369 -6.18 23.17 3.43
C PRO A 369 -7.55 22.89 4.07
N LEU A 370 -7.62 21.89 4.95
CA LEU A 370 -8.88 21.49 5.60
C LEU A 370 -9.10 22.15 6.98
N TRP A 371 -8.02 22.35 7.75
CA TRP A 371 -8.05 22.90 9.11
C TRP A 371 -7.16 24.14 9.29
N SER A 372 -7.25 25.09 8.35
CA SER A 372 -6.38 26.29 8.31
C SER A 372 -6.43 27.22 9.53
N GLU A 373 -7.41 27.05 10.42
CA GLU A 373 -7.56 27.84 11.66
C GLU A 373 -6.95 27.16 12.89
N ARG A 374 -6.25 26.03 12.73
CA ARG A 374 -5.73 25.21 13.83
C ARG A 374 -4.28 24.87 13.62
N ASP A 375 -3.57 24.65 14.73
CA ASP A 375 -2.21 24.13 14.72
C ASP A 375 -2.20 22.59 14.69
N ALA A 376 -3.25 21.95 15.23
CA ALA A 376 -3.35 20.50 15.33
C ALA A 376 -4.81 20.01 15.25
N VAL A 377 -4.98 18.76 14.84
CA VAL A 377 -6.26 18.05 14.66
C VAL A 377 -6.22 16.75 15.45
N GLY A 378 -7.16 16.56 16.37
CA GLY A 378 -7.24 15.35 17.21
C GLY A 378 -8.67 14.81 17.36
N PRO A 379 -8.86 13.75 18.17
CA PRO A 379 -10.15 13.09 18.33
C PRO A 379 -11.29 14.06 18.69
N GLY A 380 -12.39 13.97 17.95
CA GLY A 380 -13.57 14.84 18.07
C GLY A 380 -13.56 16.07 17.15
N ASP A 381 -12.44 16.35 16.48
CA ASP A 381 -12.35 17.44 15.51
C ASP A 381 -13.04 17.10 14.19
N ARG A 382 -13.60 18.14 13.56
CA ARG A 382 -14.33 18.03 12.29
C ARG A 382 -14.08 19.22 11.39
N ALA A 383 -14.15 19.01 10.09
CA ALA A 383 -14.16 20.05 9.08
C ALA A 383 -15.16 19.73 7.98
N THR A 384 -15.59 20.77 7.26
CA THR A 384 -16.58 20.68 6.19
C THR A 384 -15.98 21.18 4.89
N ILE A 385 -16.21 20.43 3.81
CA ILE A 385 -15.79 20.76 2.45
C ILE A 385 -17.06 21.08 1.64
N ASP A 386 -17.12 22.26 1.05
CA ASP A 386 -18.21 22.69 0.17
C ASP A 386 -17.93 22.25 -1.26
N LEU A 387 -18.80 21.40 -1.81
CA LEU A 387 -18.70 20.86 -3.17
C LEU A 387 -19.67 21.54 -4.13
N SER A 388 -20.20 22.71 -3.80
CA SER A 388 -21.15 23.45 -4.65
C SER A 388 -20.56 23.81 -6.02
N ASP A 389 -19.26 24.11 -6.07
CA ASP A 389 -18.55 24.48 -7.31
C ASP A 389 -18.04 23.26 -8.11
N GLY A 390 -18.13 22.06 -7.55
CA GLY A 390 -17.69 20.79 -8.16
C GLY A 390 -18.79 19.73 -8.18
N PRO A 391 -19.93 19.95 -8.88
CA PRO A 391 -21.09 19.06 -8.89
C PRO A 391 -20.76 17.60 -9.23
N ASP A 392 -19.77 17.40 -10.11
CA ASP A 392 -19.38 16.10 -10.66
C ASP A 392 -18.30 15.38 -9.82
N ALA A 393 -17.96 15.88 -8.62
CA ALA A 393 -17.02 15.22 -7.72
C ALA A 393 -17.52 13.82 -7.31
N ASP A 394 -16.62 12.83 -7.33
CA ASP A 394 -16.94 11.43 -7.01
C ASP A 394 -16.23 10.91 -5.74
N GLY A 395 -15.33 11.69 -5.17
CA GLY A 395 -14.62 11.33 -3.95
C GLY A 395 -13.91 12.48 -3.27
N ILE A 396 -13.47 12.22 -2.04
CA ILE A 396 -12.58 13.09 -1.26
C ILE A 396 -11.42 12.24 -0.74
N GLN A 397 -10.21 12.73 -0.94
CA GLN A 397 -9.02 12.18 -0.29
C GLN A 397 -8.57 13.10 0.84
N LEU A 398 -8.22 12.49 1.97
CA LEU A 398 -7.45 13.14 3.00
C LEU A 398 -5.97 12.81 2.79
N VAL A 399 -5.16 13.85 2.70
CA VAL A 399 -3.78 13.78 2.24
C VAL A 399 -2.83 14.32 3.31
N TYR A 400 -1.78 13.56 3.59
CA TYR A 400 -0.71 13.88 4.53
C TYR A 400 0.59 14.23 3.81
N GLY A 401 1.21 15.33 4.20
CA GLY A 401 2.52 15.73 3.68
C GLY A 401 2.75 17.23 3.76
N PRO A 402 3.95 17.70 3.38
CA PRO A 402 4.21 19.14 3.30
C PRO A 402 3.33 19.79 2.22
N GLU A 403 3.15 21.11 2.27
CA GLU A 403 2.42 21.89 1.24
C GLU A 403 2.97 21.63 -0.18
N GLY A 404 4.28 21.41 -0.30
CA GLY A 404 4.97 21.16 -1.56
C GLY A 404 4.79 19.75 -2.14
N ILE A 405 5.82 19.28 -2.83
CA ILE A 405 5.83 17.97 -3.50
C ILE A 405 5.96 16.85 -2.46
N GLY A 406 5.21 15.77 -2.68
CA GLY A 406 5.18 14.59 -1.81
C GLY A 406 3.91 14.56 -0.97
N SER A 407 3.16 13.47 -1.05
CA SER A 407 1.94 13.27 -0.30
C SER A 407 1.68 11.81 -0.02
N ARG A 408 0.76 11.56 0.90
CA ARG A 408 0.22 10.25 1.22
C ARG A 408 -1.26 10.35 1.50
N THR A 409 -2.06 9.52 0.87
CA THR A 409 -3.48 9.43 1.20
C THR A 409 -3.61 8.69 2.54
N LEU A 410 -4.24 9.34 3.52
CA LEU A 410 -4.59 8.74 4.82
C LEU A 410 -5.97 8.09 4.78
N PHE A 411 -6.87 8.65 3.97
CA PHE A 411 -8.27 8.26 3.95
C PHE A 411 -8.89 8.65 2.62
N TYR A 412 -9.77 7.80 2.10
CA TYR A 412 -10.57 8.07 0.91
C TYR A 412 -12.04 7.88 1.25
N TYR A 413 -12.86 8.82 0.84
CA TYR A 413 -14.30 8.76 0.96
C TYR A 413 -14.94 8.92 -0.41
N ARG A 414 -15.61 7.87 -0.88
CA ARG A 414 -16.38 7.91 -2.11
C ARG A 414 -17.69 8.64 -1.88
N LEU A 415 -17.98 9.63 -2.72
CA LEU A 415 -19.30 10.23 -2.81
C LEU A 415 -20.12 9.28 -3.67
N GLU A 416 -21.20 8.72 -3.13
CA GLU A 416 -22.02 7.73 -3.85
C GLU A 416 -22.25 8.18 -5.29
N GLY A 417 -21.74 7.40 -6.25
CA GLY A 417 -22.34 7.36 -7.57
C GLY A 417 -23.59 6.51 -7.40
N ASP A 418 -24.75 7.05 -7.75
CA ASP A 418 -26.02 6.32 -7.79
C ASP A 418 -25.79 4.86 -8.26
N GLU A 419 -26.16 3.88 -7.44
CA GLU A 419 -26.27 2.47 -7.87
C GLU A 419 -27.27 2.31 -9.03
#